data_AF-A0A9D9L1S9-F1
#
_entry.id   AF-A0A9D9L1S9-F1
#
_cell.length_a   1.000
_cell.length_b   1.000
_cell.length_c   1.000
_cell.angle_alpha   90.00
_cell.angle_beta   90.00
_cell.angle_gamma   90.00
#
_symmetry.space_group_name_H-M   'P 1'
#
loop_
_entity.id
_entity.type
_entity.pdbx_description
1 polymer ?
#
loop_
_entity_poly.entity_id
_entity_poly.type
_entity_poly.pdbx_seq_one_letter_code
_entity_poly.pdbx_strand_id
1 'polypeptide(L)' 'MMKLTDYKVKEIRCSSGIYKLGQPMEIFDEGSFYRIDSTHIIDKFRIVTTKLNGNQLTIHMNNEDTILIVEKK' A
#
# COMPACT_ATOMS: atom_id res chain seq x y z
N MET A 1 -1.31 16.59 -3.62
CA MET A 1 -1.74 15.21 -3.93
C MET A 1 -0.78 14.27 -3.20
N MET A 2 -1.28 13.33 -2.41
CA MET A 2 -0.45 12.41 -1.62
C MET A 2 0.26 11.41 -2.55
N LYS A 3 1.58 11.22 -2.38
CA LYS A 3 2.32 10.18 -3.11
C LYS A 3 2.55 8.98 -2.20
N LEU A 4 2.18 7.79 -2.69
CA LEU A 4 2.36 6.54 -1.93
C LEU A 4 3.84 6.25 -1.64
N THR A 5 4.73 6.67 -2.53
CA THR A 5 6.19 6.53 -2.40
C THR A 5 6.81 7.32 -1.24
N ASP A 6 6.06 8.23 -0.60
CA ASP A 6 6.52 9.02 0.55
C ASP A 6 6.45 8.25 1.88
N TYR A 7 5.99 7.00 1.82
CA TYR A 7 5.73 6.15 2.97
C TYR A 7 6.54 4.86 2.93
N LYS A 8 6.77 4.30 4.13
CA LYS A 8 7.18 2.91 4.33
C LYS A 8 6.02 2.11 4.91
N VAL A 9 5.92 0.85 4.56
CA VAL A 9 4.85 -0.06 4.96
C VAL A 9 5.37 -1.03 6.01
N LYS A 10 4.63 -1.21 7.11
CA LYS A 10 4.90 -2.20 8.17
C LYS A 10 4.00 -3.41 8.09
N GLU A 11 2.76 -3.21 7.63
CA GLU A 11 1.75 -4.25 7.58
C GLU A 11 0.83 -4.02 6.39
N ILE A 12 0.43 -5.11 5.76
CA ILE A 12 -0.48 -5.13 4.61
C ILE A 12 -1.68 -5.98 5.00
N ARG A 13 -2.88 -5.43 4.93
CA ARG A 13 -4.14 -6.17 5.13
C ARG A 13 -4.92 -6.17 3.83
N CYS A 14 -5.26 -7.35 3.36
CA CYS A 14 -6.09 -7.54 2.17
C CYS A 14 -7.04 -8.73 2.40
N SER A 15 -7.87 -9.06 1.42
CA SER A 15 -8.82 -10.17 1.50
C SER A 15 -8.15 -11.51 1.86
N SER A 16 -6.89 -11.72 1.45
CA SER A 16 -6.13 -12.94 1.72
C SER A 16 -5.54 -13.03 3.14
N GLY A 17 -5.56 -11.93 3.90
CA GLY A 17 -5.08 -11.91 5.29
C GLY A 17 -4.22 -10.70 5.64
N ILE A 18 -3.49 -10.84 6.74
CA ILE A 18 -2.61 -9.80 7.32
C ILE A 18 -1.16 -10.25 7.17
N TYR A 19 -0.36 -9.45 6.47
CA TYR A 19 1.07 -9.66 6.26
C TYR A 19 1.85 -8.61 7.03
N LYS A 20 2.60 -9.04 8.04
CA LYS A 20 3.51 -8.17 8.81
C LYS A 20 4.91 -8.29 8.23
N LEU A 21 5.49 -7.15 7.87
CA LEU A 21 6.83 -7.08 7.31
C LEU A 21 7.85 -7.10 8.44
N GLY A 22 8.97 -7.81 8.26
CA GLY A 22 10.04 -7.90 9.27
C GLY A 22 10.69 -6.54 9.59
N GLN A 23 10.60 -5.60 8.66
CA GLN A 23 10.99 -4.20 8.80
C GLN A 23 10.12 -3.32 7.89
N PRO A 24 10.06 -2.00 8.13
CA PRO A 24 9.33 -1.08 7.26
C PRO A 24 9.90 -1.09 5.82
N MET A 25 9.09 -1.46 4.84
CA MET A 25 9.50 -1.58 3.44
C MET A 25 9.04 -0.39 2.60
N GLU A 26 9.84 0.01 1.63
CA GLU A 26 9.48 1.10 0.72
C GLU A 26 8.37 0.68 -0.27
N ILE A 27 7.58 1.66 -0.68
CA ILE A 27 6.69 1.54 -1.84
C ILE A 27 7.47 2.01 -3.08
N PHE A 28 7.75 1.10 -4.00
CA PHE A 28 8.36 1.42 -5.29
C PHE A 28 7.29 1.70 -6.33
N ASP A 29 7.50 2.77 -7.11
CA ASP A 29 6.69 3.08 -8.28
C ASP A 29 7.33 2.47 -9.53
N GLU A 30 6.67 1.46 -10.11
CA GLU A 30 7.15 0.72 -11.29
C GLU A 30 6.40 1.16 -12.57
N GLY A 31 5.82 2.36 -12.56
CA GLY A 31 5.00 2.89 -13.65
C GLY A 31 3.53 2.46 -13.52
N SER A 32 3.20 1.23 -13.93
CA SER A 32 1.82 0.71 -13.96
C SER A 32 1.33 0.15 -12.62
N PHE A 33 2.24 -0.20 -11.71
CA PHE A 33 1.92 -0.74 -10.40
C PHE A 33 2.84 -0.16 -9.32
N TYR A 34 2.40 -0.27 -8.07
CA TYR A 34 3.27 -0.10 -6.91
C TYR A 34 3.74 -1.47 -6.41
N ARG A 35 4.97 -1.55 -5.93
CA ARG A 35 5.57 -2.76 -5.40
C ARG A 35 6.04 -2.56 -3.95
N ILE A 36 5.72 -3.51 -3.08
CA ILE A 36 6.13 -3.57 -1.68
C ILE A 36 6.75 -4.95 -1.42
N ASP A 37 7.91 -4.98 -0.76
CA ASP A 37 8.61 -6.22 -0.36
C ASP A 37 8.80 -7.24 -1.50
N SER A 38 9.03 -6.76 -2.73
CA SER A 38 9.14 -7.53 -3.98
C SER A 38 7.95 -8.42 -4.37
N THR A 39 7.03 -8.71 -3.44
CA THR A 39 6.00 -9.75 -3.55
C THR A 39 4.59 -9.18 -3.56
N HIS A 40 4.38 -8.00 -2.98
CA HIS A 40 3.07 -7.37 -2.96
C HIS A 40 2.98 -6.30 -4.05
N ILE A 41 2.02 -6.48 -4.96
CA ILE A 41 1.82 -5.64 -6.14
C ILE A 41 0.44 -4.99 -6.06
N ILE A 42 0.40 -3.67 -6.23
CA ILE A 42 -0.84 -2.89 -6.27
C ILE A 42 -0.95 -2.26 -7.66
N ASP A 43 -1.87 -2.77 -8.47
CA ASP A 43 -2.13 -2.27 -9.82
C ASP A 43 -2.81 -0.89 -9.77
N LYS A 44 -2.16 0.13 -10.35
CA LYS A 44 -2.66 1.51 -10.30
C LYS A 44 -3.94 1.71 -11.10
N PHE A 45 -4.14 0.93 -12.17
CA PHE A 45 -5.35 1.04 -12.99
C PHE A 45 -6.60 0.58 -12.24
N ARG A 46 -6.41 -0.14 -11.14
CA ARG A 46 -7.49 -0.64 -10.29
C ARG A 46 -7.78 0.27 -9.10
N ILE A 47 -6.89 1.22 -8.81
CA ILE A 47 -7.06 2.16 -7.68
C ILE A 47 -8.17 3.15 -8.03
N VAL A 48 -9.22 3.16 -7.21
CA VAL A 48 -10.32 4.13 -7.29
C VAL A 48 -9.97 5.36 -6.46
N THR A 49 -9.49 5.14 -5.24
CA THR A 49 -9.16 6.24 -4.30
C THR A 49 -8.25 5.75 -3.18
N THR A 50 -7.52 6.69 -2.58
CA THR A 50 -6.64 6.45 -1.43
C THR A 50 -7.00 7.39 -0.29
N LYS A 51 -7.10 6.87 0.92
CA LYS A 51 -7.40 7.65 2.13
C LYS A 51 -6.37 7.35 3.21
N LEU A 52 -5.85 8.39 3.86
CA LEU A 52 -4.95 8.27 5.00
C LEU A 52 -5.67 8.70 6.27
N ASN A 53 -5.68 7.83 7.28
CA ASN A 53 -6.19 8.10 8.62
C ASN A 53 -5.13 7.69 9.65
N GLY A 54 -4.43 8.68 10.22
CA GLY A 54 -3.28 8.43 11.08
C GLY A 54 -2.16 7.69 10.33
N ASN A 55 -1.83 6.49 10.80
CA ASN A 55 -0.86 5.58 10.16
C ASN A 55 -1.52 4.54 9.24
N GLN A 56 -2.84 4.59 9.06
CA GLN A 56 -3.56 3.65 8.22
C GLN A 56 -3.87 4.29 6.86
N LEU A 57 -3.31 3.71 5.81
CA LEU A 57 -3.57 4.07 4.42
C LEU A 57 -4.49 3.04 3.80
N THR A 58 -5.72 3.42 3.50
CA THR A 58 -6.68 2.58 2.78
C THR A 58 -6.59 2.89 1.29
N ILE A 59 -6.31 1.87 0.49
CA ILE A 59 -6.32 1.89 -0.98
C ILE A 59 -7.60 1.17 -1.40
N HIS A 60 -8.58 1.94 -1.85
CA HIS A 60 -9.82 1.40 -2.39
C HIS A 60 -9.58 1.01 -3.85
N MET A 61 -9.65 -0.29 -4.14
CA MET A 61 -9.55 -0.81 -5.51
C MET A 61 -10.93 -1.21 -6.03
N ASN A 62 -11.04 -1.39 -7.34
CA ASN A 62 -12.32 -1.73 -7.99
C ASN A 62 -12.98 -3.03 -7.49
N ASN A 63 -12.22 -3.95 -6.89
CA ASN A 63 -12.70 -5.25 -6.42
C ASN A 63 -12.58 -5.45 -4.90
N GLU A 64 -11.63 -4.77 -4.25
CA GLU A 64 -11.32 -4.97 -2.84
C GLU A 64 -10.56 -3.77 -2.27
N ASP A 65 -10.56 -3.66 -0.95
CA ASP A 65 -9.72 -2.69 -0.25
C ASP A 65 -8.40 -3.34 0.18
N THR A 66 -7.31 -2.61 0.00
CA THR A 66 -6.01 -2.92 0.62
C THR A 66 -5.70 -1.87 1.67
N ILE A 67 -5.40 -2.31 2.89
CA ILE A 67 -5.04 -1.42 4.00
C ILE A 67 -3.56 -1.59 4.28
N LEU A 68 -2.82 -0.50 4.22
CA LEU A 68 -1.40 -0.43 4.57
C LEU A 68 -1.26 0.27 5.92
N ILE A 69 -0.54 -0.34 6.86
CA ILE A 69 -0.03 0.39 8.03
C ILE A 69 1.30 0.99 7.64
N VAL A 70 1.35 2.32 7.63
CA VAL A 70 2.45 3.09 7.07
C VAL A 70 3.11 4.02 8.08
N GLU A 71 4.34 4.40 7.80
CA GLU A 71 5.04 5.53 8.42
C GLU A 71 5.65 6.43 7.35
N LYS A 72 5.82 7.71 7.66
CA LYS A 72 6.55 8.61 6.76
C LYS A 72 8.03 8.23 6.71
N LYS A 73 8.63 8.41 5.54
CA LYS A 73 10.08 8.35 5.37
C LYS A 73 10.79 9.44 6.15
#